data_AF-A0A7V6A6P1-F1
#
_entry.id   AF-A0A7V6A6P1-F1
#
_cell.length_a   1.000
_cell.length_b   1.000
_cell.length_c   1.000
_cell.angle_alpha   90.00
_cell.angle_beta   90.00
_cell.angle_gamma   90.00
#
_symmetry.space_group_name_H-M   'P 1'
#
loop_
_entity.id
_entity.type
_entity.pdbx_description
1 polymer ?
#
loop_
_entity_poly.entity_id
_entity_poly.type
_entity_poly.pdbx_seq_one_letter_code
_entity_poly.pdbx_strand_id
1 'polypeptide(L)' 'MNGKTGRWNPESIAKDDRRRAVIPDIDEYQEMLERLEDTEDLKMLTELRQRPIKFRKLGKF' A
#
# COMPACT_ATOMS: atom_id res chain seq x y z
N MET A 1 -8.04 10.61 7.84
CA MET A 1 -6.80 10.31 8.60
C MET A 1 -7.20 9.96 10.03
N ASN A 2 -7.51 8.70 10.31
CA ASN A 2 -7.85 8.20 11.66
C ASN A 2 -6.90 7.05 12.06
N GLY A 3 -5.62 7.12 11.66
CA GLY A 3 -4.60 6.23 12.19
C GLY A 3 -4.44 6.50 13.68
N LYS A 4 -4.96 5.61 14.53
CA LYS A 4 -4.77 5.68 15.98
C LYS A 4 -3.26 5.76 16.21
N THR A 5 -2.77 6.84 16.80
CA THR A 5 -1.35 7.08 17.12
C THR A 5 -0.84 6.18 18.27
N GLY A 6 -1.47 5.02 18.47
CA GLY A 6 -1.07 4.00 19.42
C GLY A 6 0.07 3.15 18.87
N ARG A 7 0.81 2.50 19.77
CA ARG A 7 1.85 1.54 19.41
C ARG A 7 1.20 0.34 18.73
N TRP A 8 1.49 0.10 17.45
CA TRP A 8 1.04 -1.09 16.71
C TRP A 8 1.46 -2.36 17.45
N ASN A 9 0.49 -3.12 17.93
CA ASN A 9 0.70 -4.33 18.71
C ASN A 9 -0.36 -5.39 18.36
N PRO A 10 -0.33 -5.92 17.12
CA PRO A 10 -1.32 -6.88 16.66
C PRO A 10 -1.15 -8.22 17.40
N GLU A 11 -2.24 -8.98 17.51
CA GLU A 11 -2.15 -10.35 17.99
C GLU A 11 -1.37 -11.22 16.99
N SER A 12 -0.78 -12.33 17.45
CA SER A 12 0.02 -13.21 16.59
C SER A 12 -0.34 -14.67 16.78
N ILE A 13 -0.38 -15.42 15.67
CA ILE A 13 -0.61 -16.87 15.64
C ILE A 13 0.75 -17.56 15.52
N ALA A 14 1.04 -18.50 16.42
CA ALA A 14 2.26 -19.31 16.42
C ALA A 14 1.96 -20.76 16.03
N LYS A 15 2.89 -21.39 15.30
CA LYS A 15 2.90 -22.82 14.97
C LYS A 15 4.34 -23.33 15.05
N ASP A 16 4.55 -24.49 15.68
CA ASP A 16 5.88 -25.09 15.91
C ASP A 16 6.81 -24.13 16.69
N ASP A 17 6.25 -23.45 17.70
CA ASP A 17 6.96 -22.45 18.53
C ASP A 17 7.50 -21.24 17.74
N ARG A 18 7.01 -21.02 16.52
CA ARG A 18 7.38 -19.88 15.66
C ARG A 18 6.15 -19.08 15.28
N ARG A 19 6.24 -17.74 15.34
CA ARG A 19 5.20 -16.83 14.82
C ARG A 19 5.02 -17.07 13.32
N ARG A 20 3.78 -17.31 12.88
CA ARG A 20 3.43 -17.57 11.46
C ARG A 20 2.57 -16.48 10.86
N ALA A 21 1.72 -15.84 11.66
CA ALA A 21 0.80 -14.82 11.20
C ALA A 21 0.55 -13.78 12.29
N VAL A 22 0.00 -12.64 11.89
CA VAL A 22 -0.49 -11.57 12.77
C VAL A 22 -1.95 -11.27 12.43
N ILE A 23 -2.70 -10.82 13.43
CA ILE A 23 -4.09 -10.39 13.30
C ILE A 23 -4.11 -8.88 13.56
N PRO A 24 -4.01 -8.05 12.52
CA PRO A 24 -4.11 -6.59 12.64
C PRO A 24 -5.57 -6.16 12.82
N ASP A 25 -5.77 -4.95 13.33
CA ASP A 25 -7.05 -4.25 13.19
C ASP A 25 -7.34 -4.04 11.68
N ILE A 26 -8.61 -4.17 11.28
CA ILE A 26 -8.98 -4.10 9.86
C ILE A 26 -8.69 -2.72 9.26
N ASP A 27 -8.87 -1.65 10.03
CA ASP A 27 -8.62 -0.29 9.57
C ASP A 27 -7.11 -0.06 9.38
N GLU A 28 -6.29 -0.59 10.30
CA GLU A 28 -4.83 -0.54 10.21
C GLU A 28 -4.32 -1.34 9.00
N TYR A 29 -4.89 -2.52 8.75
CA TYR A 29 -4.52 -3.33 7.58
C TYR A 29 -4.86 -2.62 6.27
N GLN A 30 -6.02 -1.98 6.18
CA GLN A 30 -6.42 -1.20 5.01
C GLN A 30 -5.48 -0.01 4.78
N GLU A 31 -5.15 0.76 5.82
CA GLU A 31 -4.18 1.86 5.71
C GLU A 31 -2.79 1.37 5.25
N MET A 32 -2.35 0.21 5.73
CA MET A 32 -1.09 -0.40 5.29
C MET A 32 -1.11 -0.76 3.80
N LEU A 33 -2.24 -1.24 3.28
CA LEU A 33 -2.40 -1.55 1.86
C LEU A 33 -2.41 -0.28 0.99
N GLU A 34 -3.16 0.75 1.39
CA GLU A 34 -3.22 2.03 0.66
C GLU A 34 -1.81 2.64 0.53
N ARG A 35 -1.03 2.63 1.61
CA ARG A 35 0.36 3.16 1.60
C ARG A 35 1.30 2.36 0.71
N LEU A 36 1.07 1.05 0.58
CA LEU A 36 1.84 0.21 -0.32
C LEU A 36 1.52 0.56 -1.78
N GLU A 37 0.24 0.71 -2.12
CA GLU A 37 -0.24 1.13 -3.44
C GLU A 37 0.32 2.52 -3.82
N ASP A 38 0.24 3.51 -2.91
CA ASP A 38 0.81 4.84 -3.10
C ASP A 38 2.30 4.78 -3.49
N THR A 39 3.05 3.87 -2.88
CA THR A 39 4.48 3.69 -3.16
C THR A 39 4.72 3.11 -4.56
N GLU A 40 3.88 2.17 -4.97
CA GLU A 40 3.94 1.55 -6.31
C GLU A 40 3.52 2.55 -7.40
N ASP A 41 2.49 3.35 -7.15
CA ASP A 41 2.04 4.42 -8.04
C ASP A 41 3.12 5.48 -8.26
N LEU A 42 3.79 5.93 -7.19
CA LEU A 42 4.91 6.87 -7.32
C LEU A 42 6.07 6.28 -8.13
N LYS A 43 6.34 4.98 -7.98
CA LYS A 43 7.34 4.28 -8.78
C LYS A 43 6.92 4.25 -10.26
N MET A 44 5.67 3.91 -10.56
CA MET A 44 5.13 3.93 -11.92
C MET A 44 5.24 5.33 -12.54
N LEU A 45 4.86 6.39 -11.82
CA LEU A 45 4.98 7.77 -12.31
C LEU A 45 6.44 8.13 -12.62
N THR A 46 7.37 7.67 -11.79
CA THR A 46 8.81 7.87 -12.00
C THR A 46 9.29 7.17 -13.27
N GLU A 47 8.84 5.94 -13.51
CA GLU A 47 9.15 5.17 -14.73
C GLU A 47 8.54 5.83 -15.98
N LEU A 48 7.29 6.29 -15.90
CA LEU A 48 6.63 7.00 -17.00
C LEU A 48 7.36 8.30 -17.35
N ARG A 49 7.91 9.01 -16.37
CA ARG A 49 8.69 10.24 -16.59
C ARG A 49 9.99 10.00 -17.38
N GLN A 50 10.54 8.78 -17.35
CA GLN A 50 11.80 8.47 -18.05
C GLN A 50 11.63 8.38 -19.58
N ARG A 51 10.40 8.25 -20.10
CA ARG A 51 10.13 8.15 -21.53
C ARG A 51 9.20 9.29 -21.97
N PRO A 52 9.38 9.88 -23.17
CA PRO A 52 8.45 10.87 -23.67
C PRO A 52 7.06 10.25 -23.85
N ILE A 53 6.11 10.67 -23.02
CA ILE A 53 4.73 10.17 -23.04
C ILE A 53 3.99 10.85 -24.21
N LYS A 54 3.52 10.05 -25.17
CA LYS A 54 2.70 10.56 -26.28
C LYS A 54 1.25 10.69 -25.80
N PHE A 55 0.78 11.91 -25.55
CA PHE A 55 -0.61 12.17 -25.23
C PHE A 55 -1.48 12.17 -26.50
N ARG A 56 -2.57 11.41 -26.50
CA ARG A 56 -3.60 11.48 -27.55
C ARG A 56 -4.55 12.62 -27.23
N LYS A 57 -4.84 13.49 -28.21
CA LYS A 57 -5.80 14.59 -28.03
C LYS A 57 -7.21 14.03 -27.79
N LEU A 58 -7.92 14.58 -26.81
CA LEU A 58 -9.27 14.17 -26.38
C LEU A 58 -10.36 14.27 -27.48
N GLY A 59 -10.12 14.93 -28.62
CA GLY A 59 -11.12 15.07 -29.69
C GLY A 59 -11.24 13.88 -30.66
N LYS A 60 -10.78 12.68 -30.27
CA LYS A 60 -10.72 11.47 -31.14
C LYS A 60 -11.38 10.26 -30.45
N PHE A 61 -12.49 10.49 -29.74
CA PHE A 61 -13.42 9.45 -29.28
C PHE A 61 -14.49 9.20 -30.33
#